data_AF-A0A0D2CXE0-F1
#
_entry.id   AF-A0A0D2CXE0-F1
#
_cell.length_a   1.000
_cell.length_b   1.000
_cell.length_c   1.000
_cell.angle_alpha   90.00
_cell.angle_beta   90.00
_cell.angle_gamma   90.00
#
_symmetry.space_group_name_H-M   'P 1'
#
loop_
_entity.id
_entity.type
_entity.pdbx_description
1 polymer ?
#
loop_
_entity_poly.entity_id
_entity_poly.type
_entity_poly.pdbx_seq_one_letter_code
_entity_poly.pdbx_strand_id
1 'polypeptide(L)'
;MGTKFWEKMSGAQLTFMVSLFISFGYFFEGYNQGNMGFVNTAPSYQRLMGVDNKLGVLDPTKEGGIVAIYYIGGIIGGFWGGQVADKYGRIKAMIVGCLWTVVGGSLMTAAQNLA
;
A
#
# COMPACT_ATOMS: atom_id res chain seq x y z
N MET A 1 24.99 26.59 -13.73
CA MET A 1 23.99 25.61 -13.23
C MET A 1 23.94 24.48 -14.26
N GLY A 2 24.54 23.33 -13.96
CA GLY A 2 24.71 22.25 -14.93
C GLY A 2 23.37 21.67 -15.37
N THR A 3 23.21 21.39 -16.65
CA THR A 3 22.00 20.75 -17.18
C THR A 3 21.78 19.41 -16.49
N LYS A 4 20.57 19.20 -15.97
CA LYS A 4 20.25 17.98 -15.24
C LYS A 4 20.20 16.80 -16.21
N PHE A 5 20.54 15.59 -15.75
CA PHE A 5 20.64 14.40 -16.60
C PHE A 5 19.39 14.16 -17.48
N TRP A 6 18.20 14.39 -16.92
CA TRP A 6 16.90 14.26 -17.60
C TRP A 6 16.67 15.29 -18.71
N GLU A 7 17.35 16.45 -18.70
CA GLU A 7 17.27 17.47 -19.75
C GLU A 7 18.04 17.06 -21.01
N LYS A 8 18.90 16.03 -20.92
CA LYS A 8 19.67 15.48 -22.05
C LYS A 8 18.96 14.34 -22.76
N MET A 9 17.79 13.91 -22.28
CA MET A 9 17.06 12.76 -22.80
C MET A 9 15.98 13.18 -23.80
N SER A 10 15.76 12.35 -24.83
CA SER A 10 14.63 12.53 -25.76
C SER A 10 13.29 12.37 -25.03
N GLY A 11 12.24 13.08 -25.47
CA GLY A 11 10.91 13.00 -24.87
C GLY A 11 10.34 11.57 -24.80
N ALA A 12 10.69 10.70 -25.76
CA ALA A 12 10.33 9.29 -25.73
C ALA A 12 11.04 8.51 -24.61
N GLN A 13 12.33 8.80 -24.39
CA GLN A 13 13.12 8.17 -23.33
C GLN A 13 12.63 8.61 -21.94
N LEU A 14 12.29 9.90 -21.79
CA LEU A 14 11.75 10.42 -20.53
C LEU A 14 10.40 9.79 -20.20
N THR A 15 9.51 9.68 -21.19
CA THR A 15 8.19 9.05 -21.01
C THR A 15 8.33 7.57 -20.65
N PHE A 16 9.23 6.85 -21.31
CA PHE A 16 9.52 5.46 -20.98
C PHE A 16 10.01 5.30 -19.54
N MET A 17 10.97 6.12 -19.10
CA MET A 17 11.48 6.05 -17.72
C MET A 17 10.40 6.37 -16.69
N VAL A 18 9.59 7.41 -16.91
CA VAL A 18 8.51 7.77 -16.01
C VAL A 18 7.48 6.64 -15.91
N SER A 19 7.05 6.08 -17.05
CA SER A 19 6.12 4.94 -17.09
C SER A 19 6.68 3.71 -16.39
N LEU A 20 7.98 3.43 -16.52
CA LEU A 20 8.65 2.34 -15.83
C LEU A 20 8.57 2.52 -14.30
N PHE A 21 8.90 3.71 -13.79
CA PHE A 21 8.84 4.00 -12.34
C PHE A 21 7.41 3.97 -11.79
N ILE A 22 6.45 4.51 -12.54
CA ILE A 22 5.03 4.46 -12.17
C ILE A 22 4.56 3.00 -12.12
N SER A 23 4.99 2.15 -13.06
CA SER A 23 4.62 0.72 -13.09
C SER A 23 5.05 -0.03 -11.83
N PHE A 24 6.19 0.30 -11.23
CA PHE A 24 6.59 -0.26 -9.93
C PHE A 24 5.60 0.08 -8.81
N GLY A 25 5.04 1.29 -8.81
CA GLY A 25 4.00 1.69 -7.87
C GLY A 25 2.71 0.86 -8.04
N TYR A 26 2.28 0.67 -9.29
CA TYR A 26 1.12 -0.19 -9.60
C TYR A 26 1.36 -1.66 -9.22
N PHE A 27 2.57 -2.16 -9.45
CA PHE A 27 2.95 -3.52 -9.03
C PHE A 27 2.86 -3.68 -7.51
N PHE A 28 3.35 -2.69 -6.75
CA PHE A 28 3.29 -2.70 -5.29
C PHE A 28 1.84 -2.68 -4.77
N GLU A 29 0.97 -1.87 -5.36
CA GLU A 29 -0.48 -1.89 -5.06
C GLU A 29 -1.11 -3.27 -5.31
N GLY A 30 -0.81 -3.89 -6.46
CA GLY A 30 -1.30 -5.23 -6.77
C GLY A 30 -0.80 -6.29 -5.79
N TYR A 31 0.47 -6.20 -5.37
CA TYR A 31 1.04 -7.08 -4.35
C TYR A 31 0.29 -6.96 -3.01
N ASN A 32 -0.02 -5.75 -2.54
CA ASN A 32 -0.75 -5.57 -1.28
C ASN A 32 -2.15 -6.19 -1.32
N GLN A 33 -2.89 -6.01 -2.42
CA GLN A 33 -4.21 -6.65 -2.58
C GLN A 33 -4.13 -8.17 -2.60
N GLY A 34 -3.14 -8.75 -3.31
CA GLY A 34 -2.93 -10.20 -3.33
C GLY A 34 -2.52 -10.75 -1.96
N ASN A 35 -1.66 -10.02 -1.24
CA ASN A 35 -1.19 -10.41 0.07
C ASN A 35 -2.31 -10.45 1.11
N MET A 36 -3.27 -9.52 1.05
CA MET A 36 -4.43 -9.52 1.95
C MET A 36 -5.25 -10.82 1.84
N GLY A 37 -5.52 -11.31 0.63
CA GLY A 37 -6.25 -12.57 0.45
C GLY A 37 -5.45 -13.79 0.94
N PHE A 38 -4.16 -13.84 0.62
CA PHE A 38 -3.30 -14.96 0.99
C PHE A 38 -3.06 -15.04 2.51
N VAL A 39 -2.72 -13.91 3.14
CA VAL A 39 -2.39 -13.85 4.58
C VAL A 39 -3.63 -14.08 5.43
N ASN A 40 -4.79 -13.53 5.06
CA ASN A 40 -6.04 -13.73 5.82
C ASN A 40 -6.49 -15.21 5.83
N THR A 41 -6.15 -15.98 4.80
CA THR A 41 -6.46 -17.41 4.71
C THR A 41 -5.45 -18.28 5.49
N ALA A 42 -4.31 -17.74 5.91
CA ALA A 42 -3.27 -18.52 6.57
C ALA A 42 -3.68 -18.92 8.02
N PRO A 43 -3.61 -20.22 8.39
CA PRO A 43 -4.01 -20.68 9.72
C PRO A 43 -3.21 -20.06 10.87
N SER A 44 -1.93 -19.75 10.62
CA SER A 44 -1.04 -19.09 11.59
C SER A 44 -1.47 -17.65 11.85
N TYR A 45 -1.92 -16.94 10.81
CA TYR A 45 -2.41 -15.56 10.92
C TYR A 45 -3.75 -15.52 11.65
N GLN A 46 -4.68 -16.39 11.29
CA GLN A 46 -6.00 -16.48 11.94
C GLN A 46 -5.90 -16.75 13.45
N ARG A 47 -4.90 -17.55 13.86
CA ARG A 47 -4.61 -17.83 15.27
C ARG A 47 -3.97 -16.65 15.99
N LEU A 48 -3.00 -15.98 15.35
CA LEU A 48 -2.31 -14.82 15.92
C LEU A 48 -3.26 -13.62 16.08
N MET A 49 -4.15 -13.42 15.11
CA MET A 49 -5.11 -12.32 15.08
C MET A 49 -6.44 -12.64 15.76
N GLY A 50 -6.61 -13.84 16.35
CA GLY A 50 -7.84 -14.21 17.07
C GLY A 50 -9.10 -14.16 16.20
N VAL A 51 -8.95 -14.40 14.90
CA VAL A 51 -10.05 -14.47 13.91
C VAL A 51 -10.74 -15.84 13.95
N ASP A 52 -10.04 -16.85 14.48
CA ASP A 52 -10.60 -18.16 14.80
C ASP A 52 -11.43 -18.09 16.10
N ASN A 53 -12.66 -18.61 16.09
CA ASN A 53 -13.44 -18.79 17.32
C ASN A 53 -12.83 -19.91 18.17
N LYS A 54 -13.13 -19.94 19.49
CA LYS A 54 -12.69 -20.97 20.45
C LYS A 54 -13.03 -22.43 20.05
N LEU A 55 -13.71 -22.65 18.92
CA LEU A 55 -14.17 -23.92 18.36
C LEU A 55 -13.50 -24.29 17.02
N GLY A 56 -12.55 -23.50 16.49
CA GLY A 56 -11.90 -23.79 15.20
C GLY A 56 -12.73 -23.37 13.97
N VAL A 57 -13.67 -22.44 14.15
CA VAL A 57 -14.57 -21.95 13.09
C VAL A 57 -14.23 -20.49 12.82
N LEU A 58 -13.95 -20.15 11.55
CA LEU A 58 -13.70 -18.78 11.10
C LEU A 58 -14.87 -17.86 11.46
N ASP A 59 -14.56 -16.68 12.03
CA ASP A 59 -15.53 -15.60 12.15
C ASP A 59 -15.47 -14.70 10.88
N PRO A 60 -16.43 -14.86 9.94
CA PRO A 60 -16.42 -14.11 8.68
C PRO A 60 -16.58 -12.60 8.88
N THR A 61 -17.13 -12.18 10.04
CA THR A 61 -17.30 -10.76 10.38
C THR A 61 -15.96 -10.09 10.64
N LYS A 62 -15.06 -10.77 11.36
CA LYS A 62 -13.72 -10.25 11.68
C LYS A 62 -12.82 -10.22 10.46
N GLU A 63 -12.83 -11.28 9.66
CA GLU A 63 -12.06 -11.35 8.42
C GLU A 63 -12.53 -10.29 7.41
N GLY A 64 -13.85 -10.19 7.19
CA GLY A 64 -14.45 -9.17 6.33
C GLY A 64 -14.19 -7.76 6.84
N GLY A 65 -14.17 -7.55 8.15
CA GLY A 65 -13.83 -6.28 8.77
C GLY A 65 -12.40 -5.81 8.48
N ILE A 66 -11.42 -6.72 8.55
CA ILE A 66 -10.01 -6.41 8.22
C ILE A 66 -9.90 -5.97 6.75
N VAL A 67 -10.57 -6.67 5.84
CA VAL A 67 -10.58 -6.33 4.41
C VAL A 67 -11.32 -5.00 4.17
N ALA A 68 -12.43 -4.75 4.84
CA ALA A 68 -13.18 -3.50 4.71
C ALA A 68 -12.36 -2.28 5.16
N ILE A 69 -11.62 -2.38 6.26
CA ILE A 69 -10.75 -1.31 6.77
C ILE A 69 -9.64 -0.99 5.75
N TYR A 70 -9.07 -2.00 5.08
CA TYR A 70 -8.09 -1.80 4.02
C TYR A 70 -8.65 -0.94 2.88
N TYR A 71 -9.85 -1.25 2.38
CA TYR A 71 -10.47 -0.46 1.30
C TYR A 71 -10.91 0.94 1.73
N ILE A 72 -11.43 1.10 2.96
CA ILE A 72 -11.74 2.42 3.51
C ILE A 72 -10.46 3.27 3.62
N GLY A 73 -9.36 2.66 4.08
CA GLY A 73 -8.04 3.29 4.12
C GLY A 73 -7.57 3.73 2.74
N GLY A 74 -7.79 2.90 1.71
CA GLY A 74 -7.49 3.25 0.31
C GLY A 74 -8.29 4.45 -0.20
N ILE A 75 -9.58 4.55 0.13
CA ILE A 75 -10.42 5.70 -0.25
C ILE A 75 -9.91 6.98 0.40
N ILE A 76 -9.71 6.96 1.72
CA ILE A 76 -9.23 8.12 2.49
C ILE A 76 -7.83 8.53 2.01
N GLY A 77 -6.95 7.54 1.81
CA GLY A 77 -5.60 7.73 1.29
C GLY A 77 -5.59 8.31 -0.12
N GLY A 78 -6.54 7.93 -0.99
CA GLY A 78 -6.70 8.49 -2.32
C GLY A 78 -7.08 9.97 -2.30
N PHE A 79 -8.07 10.35 -1.47
CA PHE A 79 -8.46 11.75 -1.32
C PHE A 79 -7.34 12.61 -0.73
N TRP A 80 -6.71 12.13 0.35
CA TRP A 80 -5.58 12.84 0.96
C TRP A 80 -4.39 12.93 -0.01
N GLY A 81 -4.01 11.81 -0.62
CA GLY A 81 -2.91 11.72 -1.56
C GLY A 81 -3.09 12.65 -2.76
N GLY A 82 -4.31 12.72 -3.32
CA GLY A 82 -4.67 13.68 -4.37
C GLY A 82 -4.48 15.13 -3.93
N GLN A 83 -5.04 15.50 -2.78
CA GLN A 83 -4.91 16.86 -2.26
C GLN A 83 -3.45 17.27 -1.99
N VAL A 84 -2.62 16.34 -1.48
CA VAL A 84 -1.19 16.58 -1.25
C VAL A 84 -0.42 16.66 -2.57
N ALA A 85 -0.74 15.81 -3.55
CA ALA A 85 -0.13 15.84 -4.87
C ALA A 85 -0.41 17.15 -5.63
N ASP A 86 -1.64 17.66 -5.53
CA ASP A 86 -2.05 18.90 -6.17
C ASP A 86 -1.40 20.12 -5.52
N LYS A 87 -1.24 20.13 -4.19
CA LYS A 87 -0.69 21.28 -3.45
C LYS A 87 0.84 21.34 -3.44
N TYR A 88 1.52 20.20 -3.32
CA TYR A 88 2.98 20.15 -3.12
C TYR A 88 3.76 19.57 -4.31
N GLY A 89 3.05 19.12 -5.35
CA GLY A 89 3.61 18.50 -6.54
C GLY A 89 3.81 16.99 -6.42
N ARG A 90 3.75 16.30 -7.56
CA ARG A 90 3.72 14.82 -7.65
C ARG A 90 4.91 14.13 -6.99
N ILE A 91 6.14 14.63 -7.17
CA ILE A 91 7.35 13.97 -6.63
C ILE A 91 7.37 14.01 -5.10
N LYS A 92 7.06 15.17 -4.49
CA LYS A 92 7.05 15.30 -3.02
C LYS A 92 5.92 14.47 -2.40
N ALA A 93 4.76 14.45 -3.04
CA ALA A 93 3.65 13.60 -2.62
C ALA A 93 4.00 12.11 -2.67
N MET A 94 4.69 11.65 -3.72
CA MET A 94 5.17 10.27 -3.79
C MET A 94 6.13 9.93 -2.64
N ILE A 95 7.08 10.81 -2.30
CA ILE A 95 8.01 10.58 -1.19
C ILE A 95 7.27 10.45 0.15
N VAL A 96 6.31 11.35 0.41
CA VAL A 96 5.48 11.29 1.64
C VAL A 96 4.67 9.98 1.67
N GLY A 97 4.11 9.56 0.53
CA GLY A 97 3.42 8.28 0.41
C GLY A 97 4.34 7.09 0.71
N CYS A 98 5.55 7.07 0.16
CA CYS A 98 6.53 6.03 0.45
C CYS A 98 6.89 5.95 1.94
N LEU A 99 7.10 7.10 2.60
CA LEU A 99 7.37 7.13 4.05
C LEU A 99 6.19 6.59 4.84
N TRP A 100 4.96 6.96 4.48
CA TRP A 100 3.75 6.43 5.11
C TRP A 100 3.64 4.91 4.97
N THR A 101 3.93 4.39 3.78
CA THR A 101 3.94 2.94 3.52
C THR A 101 4.98 2.19 4.35
N VAL A 102 6.19 2.75 4.52
CA VAL A 102 7.23 2.13 5.35
C VAL A 102 6.79 2.05 6.82
N VAL A 103 6.21 3.14 7.33
CA VAL A 103 5.69 3.16 8.71
C VAL A 103 4.53 2.17 8.86
N GLY A 104 3.57 2.17 7.94
CA GLY A 104 2.45 1.21 7.96
C GLY A 104 2.89 -0.24 7.85
N GLY A 105 3.82 -0.55 6.94
CA GLY A 105 4.37 -1.89 6.74
C GLY A 105 5.12 -2.43 7.96
N SER A 106 5.89 -1.58 8.63
CA SER A 106 6.58 -1.96 9.87
C SER A 106 5.60 -2.21 11.02
N LEU A 107 4.54 -1.39 11.15
CA LEU A 107 3.45 -1.62 12.10
C LEU A 107 2.72 -2.95 11.83
N MET A 108 2.36 -3.22 10.58
CA MET A 108 1.70 -4.47 10.20
C MET A 108 2.58 -5.70 10.47
N THR A 109 3.89 -5.60 10.25
CA THR A 109 4.84 -6.69 10.53
C THR A 109 5.04 -6.93 12.02
N ALA A 110 5.00 -5.87 12.82
CA ALA A 110 5.17 -5.93 14.28
C ALA A 110 3.88 -6.31 15.03
N ALA A 111 2.72 -6.30 14.38
CA ALA A 111 1.45 -6.63 15.00
C ALA A 111 1.43 -8.09 15.49
N GLN A 112 1.06 -8.29 16.76
CA GLN A 112 0.98 -9.63 17.39
C GLN A 112 -0.44 -9.98 17.85
N ASN A 113 -1.39 -9.06 17.68
CA ASN A 113 -2.79 -9.27 18.03
C ASN A 113 -3.69 -8.38 17.17
N LEU A 114 -4.94 -8.80 17.05
CA LEU A 114 -6.07 -7.93 16.73
C LEU A 114 -6.59 -7.50 18.12
N ALA A 115 -6.41 -6.23 18.48
CA ALA A 115 -6.64 -5.68 19.84
C ALA A 115 -7.84 -6.28 20.59
#